data_AF-A0A379BXH3-F1
#
_entry.id   AF-A0A379BXH3-F1
#
_cell.length_a   1.000
_cell.length_b   1.000
_cell.length_c   1.000
_cell.angle_alpha   90.00
_cell.angle_beta   90.00
_cell.angle_gamma   90.00
#
_symmetry.space_group_name_H-M   'P 1'
#
loop_
_entity.id
_entity.type
_entity.pdbx_description
1 polymer ?
#
loop_
_entity_poly.entity_id
_entity_poly.type
_entity_poly.pdbx_seq_one_letter_code
_entity_poly.pdbx_strand_id
1 'polypeptide(L)'
;MSSIWLENTENVYLNSFCFGYRPIKIFDPYFFAFYLRSPSIRAKIILLAQGISRYNISKTKMMEQEISIPTLPEQQKIGNLFKQLDRLITLHK
;
A
#
# COMPACT_ATOMS: atom_id res chain seq x y z
N MET A 1 -3.20 8.28 1.20
CA MET A 1 -2.98 7.42 0.01
C MET A 1 -1.72 6.60 0.29
N SER A 2 -1.69 5.29 0.01
CA SER A 2 -0.45 4.50 0.13
C SER A 2 0.43 4.69 -1.11
N SER A 3 1.71 4.38 -1.01
CA SER A 3 2.69 4.41 -2.10
C SER A 3 3.69 3.28 -1.91
N ILE A 4 4.30 2.84 -3.01
CA ILE A 4 5.37 1.84 -3.02
C ILE A 4 6.61 2.52 -3.60
N TRP A 5 7.72 2.40 -2.87
CA TRP A 5 9.02 2.86 -3.30
C TRP A 5 9.85 1.64 -3.70
N LEU A 6 10.24 1.57 -4.97
CA LEU A 6 10.95 0.42 -5.54
C LEU A 6 12.47 0.55 -5.49
N GLU A 7 12.98 1.76 -5.26
CA GLU A 7 14.41 2.00 -5.26
C GLU A 7 15.03 1.59 -3.92
N ASN A 8 16.28 1.17 -3.96
CA ASN A 8 17.06 0.86 -2.77
C ASN A 8 18.16 1.91 -2.60
N THR A 9 17.75 3.10 -2.15
CA THR A 9 18.64 4.21 -1.86
C THR A 9 18.95 4.29 -0.36
N GLU A 10 20.15 4.75 -0.02
CA GLU A 10 20.51 5.07 1.35
C GLU A 10 19.86 6.40 1.77
N ASN A 11 19.70 6.61 3.08
CA ASN A 11 19.21 7.87 3.64
C ASN A 11 17.82 8.31 3.15
N VAL A 12 16.90 7.37 2.93
CA VAL A 12 15.50 7.68 2.58
C VAL A 12 14.84 8.49 3.69
N TYR A 13 14.42 9.71 3.34
CA TYR A 13 13.69 10.60 4.23
C TYR A 13 12.19 10.49 4.00
N LEU A 14 11.42 10.35 5.09
CA LEU A 14 9.98 10.48 5.12
C LEU A 14 9.61 11.62 6.06
N ASN A 15 8.66 12.46 5.64
CA ASN A 15 8.20 13.55 6.48
C ASN A 15 7.35 13.04 7.66
N SER A 16 7.00 13.92 8.59
CA SER A 16 6.25 13.59 9.81
C SER A 16 4.80 13.13 9.58
N PHE A 17 4.28 13.21 8.35
CA PHE A 17 2.91 12.83 8.00
C PHE A 17 2.82 11.44 7.37
N CYS A 18 3.94 10.75 7.16
CA CYS A 18 3.95 9.39 6.67
C CYS A 18 4.93 8.52 7.46
N PHE A 19 4.69 7.22 7.42
CA PHE A 19 5.63 6.23 7.88
C PHE A 19 5.85 5.19 6.79
N GLY A 20 7.07 4.70 6.71
CA GLY A 20 7.46 3.61 5.81
C GLY A 20 7.46 2.28 6.55
N TYR A 21 7.20 1.23 5.79
CA TYR A 21 7.39 -0.15 6.23
C TYR A 21 8.05 -0.93 5.10
N ARG A 22 9.05 -1.74 5.45
CA ARG A 22 9.69 -2.68 4.53
C ARG A 22 9.16 -4.08 4.86
N PRO A 23 8.40 -4.73 3.96
CA PRO A 23 7.90 -6.08 4.19
C PRO A 23 9.03 -7.08 4.41
N ILE A 24 8.85 -7.99 5.37
CA ILE A 24 9.77 -9.11 5.62
C ILE A 24 9.54 -10.22 4.58
N LYS A 25 8.28 -10.45 4.21
CA LYS A 25 7.90 -11.42 3.17
C LYS A 25 7.98 -10.77 1.79
N ILE A 26 8.18 -11.59 0.77
CA ILE A 26 8.18 -11.17 -0.64
C ILE A 26 6.72 -10.96 -1.10
N PHE A 27 6.47 -9.84 -1.76
CA PHE A 27 5.20 -9.48 -2.37
C PHE A 27 5.42 -8.97 -3.79
N ASP A 28 4.43 -9.14 -4.67
CA ASP A 28 4.41 -8.35 -5.89
C ASP A 28 4.11 -6.87 -5.53
N PRO A 29 4.99 -5.92 -5.89
CA PRO A 29 4.87 -4.55 -5.43
C PRO A 29 3.66 -3.83 -6.01
N TYR A 30 3.27 -4.15 -7.26
CA TYR A 30 2.13 -3.50 -7.89
C TYR A 30 0.83 -4.01 -7.27
N PHE A 31 0.70 -5.32 -7.10
CA PHE A 31 -0.39 -5.90 -6.32
C PHE A 31 -0.50 -5.24 -4.94
N PHE A 32 0.59 -5.17 -4.18
CA PHE A 32 0.55 -4.62 -2.83
C PHE A 32 0.14 -3.14 -2.83
N ALA A 33 0.59 -2.37 -3.83
CA ALA A 33 0.16 -0.98 -4.04
C ALA A 33 -1.35 -0.86 -4.25
N PHE A 34 -1.94 -1.70 -5.12
CA PHE A 34 -3.39 -1.70 -5.36
C PHE A 34 -4.18 -2.27 -4.17
N TYR A 35 -3.68 -3.33 -3.54
CA TYR A 35 -4.29 -3.98 -2.38
C TYR A 35 -4.47 -3.01 -1.21
N LEU A 36 -3.42 -2.25 -0.84
CA LEU A 36 -3.50 -1.23 0.22
C LEU A 36 -4.47 -0.07 -0.11
N ARG A 37 -4.81 0.11 -1.39
CA ARG A 37 -5.79 1.10 -1.85
C ARG A 37 -7.18 0.52 -2.07
N SER A 38 -7.35 -0.80 -1.98
CA SER A 38 -8.63 -1.46 -2.17
C SER A 38 -9.65 -1.02 -1.10
N PRO A 39 -10.95 -0.91 -1.45
CA PRO A 39 -11.96 -0.42 -0.51
C PRO A 39 -12.01 -1.19 0.81
N SER A 40 -11.91 -2.52 0.76
CA SER A 40 -11.95 -3.40 1.93
C SER A 40 -10.78 -3.14 2.89
N ILE A 41 -9.57 -2.97 2.35
CA ILE A 41 -8.38 -2.68 3.17
C ILE A 41 -8.41 -1.23 3.66
N ARG A 42 -8.84 -0.28 2.83
CA ARG A 42 -8.99 1.11 3.26
C ARG A 42 -10.02 1.27 4.38
N ALA A 43 -11.12 0.52 4.35
CA ALA A 43 -12.09 0.50 5.44
C ALA A 43 -11.44 0.07 6.76
N LYS A 44 -10.65 -1.01 6.75
CA LYS A 44 -9.88 -1.45 7.93
C LYS A 44 -8.90 -0.38 8.41
N ILE A 45 -8.15 0.24 7.51
CA ILE A 45 -7.17 1.29 7.85
C ILE A 45 -7.85 2.52 8.46
N ILE A 46 -9.01 2.93 7.93
CA ILE A 46 -9.77 4.08 8.44
C ILE A 46 -10.20 3.86 9.90
N LEU A 47 -10.55 2.63 10.28
CA LEU A 47 -10.91 2.30 11.67
C LEU A 47 -9.74 2.45 12.65
N LEU A 48 -8.49 2.45 12.16
CA LEU A 48 -7.31 2.67 13.00
C LEU A 48 -7.00 4.16 13.22
N ALA A 49 -7.65 5.04 12.47
CA ALA A 49 -7.41 6.47 12.53
C ALA A 49 -7.94 7.06 13.84
N GLN A 50 -7.11 7.87 14.50
CA GLN A 50 -7.43 8.51 15.78
C GLN A 50 -7.14 10.01 15.71
N GLY A 51 -7.87 10.78 16.51
CA GLY A 51 -7.76 12.24 16.56
C GLY A 51 -9.11 12.93 16.33
N ILE A 52 -9.18 14.22 16.70
CA ILE A 52 -10.42 15.02 16.60
C ILE A 52 -10.31 15.99 15.42
N SER A 53 -9.31 16.87 15.46
CA SER A 53 -9.05 17.87 14.42
C SER A 53 -8.16 17.34 13.29
N ARG A 54 -7.26 16.40 13.60
CA ARG A 54 -6.39 15.72 12.62
C ARG A 54 -6.35 14.24 12.93
N TYR A 55 -6.77 13.44 11.96
CA TYR A 55 -6.68 11.99 12.04
C TYR A 55 -5.26 11.53 11.75
N ASN A 56 -4.73 10.64 12.59
CA ASN A 56 -3.45 9.97 12.38
C ASN A 56 -3.60 8.46 12.59
N ILE A 57 -2.76 7.67 11.93
CA ILE A 57 -2.76 6.22 12.02
C ILE A 57 -1.52 5.80 12.79
N SER A 58 -1.71 5.05 13.87
CA SER A 58 -0.58 4.47 14.62
C SER A 58 0.15 3.45 13.75
N LYS A 59 1.46 3.65 13.57
CA LYS A 59 2.34 2.67 12.89
C LYS A 59 2.22 1.30 13.55
N THR A 60 2.27 1.23 14.88
CA THR A 60 2.21 -0.04 15.63
C THR A 60 0.90 -0.78 15.36
N LYS A 61 -0.25 -0.10 15.50
CA LYS A 61 -1.57 -0.72 15.24
C LYS A 61 -1.73 -1.17 13.79
N MET A 62 -1.14 -0.43 12.85
CA MET A 62 -1.14 -0.82 11.43
C MET A 62 -0.33 -2.11 11.20
N MET A 63 0.81 -2.28 11.87
CA MET A 63 1.65 -3.49 11.74
C MET A 63 1.04 -4.73 12.42
N GLU A 64 0.14 -4.54 13.38
CA GLU A 64 -0.61 -5.62 14.04
C GLU A 64 -1.78 -6.15 13.19
N GLN A 65 -2.12 -5.50 12.06
CA GLN A 65 -3.24 -5.93 11.24
C GLN A 65 -2.94 -7.23 10.51
N GLU A 66 -3.77 -8.23 10.76
CA GLU A 66 -3.78 -9.45 9.97
C GLU A 66 -4.51 -9.25 8.65
N ILE A 67 -3.83 -9.60 7.55
CA ILE A 67 -4.36 -9.51 6.20
C ILE A 67 -4.25 -10.87 5.51
N SER A 68 -5.31 -11.26 4.82
CA SER A 68 -5.27 -12.42 3.93
C SER A 68 -4.82 -11.96 2.55
N ILE A 69 -3.82 -12.64 2.01
CA ILE A 69 -3.19 -12.32 0.73
C ILE A 69 -3.16 -13.57 -0.15
N PRO A 70 -3.31 -13.42 -1.48
CA PRO A 70 -3.21 -14.54 -2.40
C PRO A 70 -1.76 -15.00 -2.57
N THR A 71 -1.57 -16.10 -3.30
CA THR A 71 -0.23 -16.63 -3.63
C THR A 71 0.57 -15.67 -4.50
N LEU A 72 1.90 -15.72 -4.45
CA LEU A 72 2.75 -14.81 -5.24
C LEU A 72 2.46 -14.83 -6.75
N PRO A 73 2.25 -15.98 -7.43
CA PRO A 73 1.89 -15.99 -8.84
C PRO A 73 0.56 -15.28 -9.15
N GLU A 74 -0.41 -15.38 -8.23
CA GLU A 74 -1.68 -14.69 -8.36
C GLU A 74 -1.53 -13.18 -8.13
N GLN A 75 -0.73 -12.78 -7.14
CA GLN A 75 -0.38 -11.37 -6.92
C GLN A 75 0.22 -10.75 -8.19
N GLN A 76 1.18 -11.43 -8.85
CA GLN A 76 1.79 -10.96 -10.09
C GLN A 76 0.77 -10.75 -11.21
N LYS A 77 -0.19 -11.69 -11.38
CA LYS A 77 -1.26 -11.56 -12.39
C LYS A 77 -2.14 -10.35 -12.10
N ILE A 78 -2.58 -10.18 -10.86
CA ILE A 78 -3.44 -9.07 -10.44
C ILE A 78 -2.70 -7.73 -10.58
N GLY A 79 -1.45 -7.65 -10.11
CA GLY A 79 -0.61 -6.45 -10.18
C GLY A 79 -0.36 -6.00 -11.61
N ASN A 80 -0.04 -6.93 -12.50
CA ASN A 80 0.16 -6.64 -13.92
C ASN A 80 -1.12 -6.15 -14.61
N LEU A 81 -2.27 -6.76 -14.31
CA LEU A 81 -3.56 -6.33 -14.86
C LEU A 81 -3.86 -4.87 -14.53
N PHE A 82 -3.80 -4.49 -13.24
CA PHE A 82 -4.09 -3.11 -12.85
C PHE A 82 -3.04 -2.12 -13.35
N LYS A 83 -1.76 -2.51 -13.41
CA LYS A 83 -0.71 -1.71 -14.04
C LYS A 83 -0.99 -1.44 -15.53
N GLN A 84 -1.49 -2.44 -16.26
CA GLN A 84 -1.88 -2.27 -17.66
C GLN A 84 -3.07 -1.32 -17.80
N LEU A 85 -4.09 -1.46 -16.94
CA LEU A 85 -5.25 -0.56 -16.94
C LEU A 85 -4.85 0.91 -16.67
N ASP A 86 -4.02 1.16 -15.67
CA ASP A 86 -3.52 2.52 -15.38
C ASP A 86 -2.78 3.13 -16.58
N ARG A 87 -1.97 2.33 -17.28
CA ARG A 87 -1.28 2.76 -18.50
C ARG A 87 -2.27 3.09 -19.62
N LEU A 88 -3.29 2.26 -19.84
CA LEU A 88 -4.30 2.49 -20.87
C LEU A 88 -5.13 3.75 -20.61
N ILE A 89 -5.52 3.99 -19.35
CA ILE A 89 -6.24 5.20 -18.94
C ILE A 89 -5.37 6.44 -19.17
N THR A 90 -4.08 6.37 -18.84
CA THR A 90 -3.14 7.49 -19.01
C THR A 90 -2.91 7.83 -20.48
N LEU A 91 -2.93 6.85 -21.39
CA LEU A 91 -2.74 7.06 -22.83
C LEU A 91 -3.94 7.76 -23.51
N HIS A 92 -5.12 7.72 -22.88
CA HIS A 92 -6.35 8.36 -23.39
C HIS A 92 -6.60 9.76 -22.82
N LYS A 93 -5.59 10.37 -22.18
CA LYS A 93 -5.59 11.77 -21.75
C LYS A 93 -4.74 12.62 -22.68
#